data_AF-A0A097EKI1-F1
#
_entry.id   AF-A0A097EKI1-F1
#
_cell.length_a   1.000
_cell.length_b   1.000
_cell.length_c   1.000
_cell.angle_alpha   90.00
_cell.angle_beta   90.00
_cell.angle_gamma   90.00
#
_symmetry.space_group_name_H-M   'P 1'
#
loop_
_entity.id
_entity.type
_entity.pdbx_description
1 polymer ?
#
loop_
_entity_poly.entity_id
_entity_poly.type
_entity_poly.pdbx_seq_one_letter_code
_entity_poly.pdbx_strand_id
1 'polypeptide(L)'
;MEGDATWRTITLVVMGLLGAAVLVALIVTLGEANRQRDRALQAQAHSYDVMILARTVSGTIARSEASLGRYVISGKAEKELGQLYYDQWRLAGTQLGRLERLTVDTPEQSARVRRLRAAYERRGEELSLTALSTTYGQNSQALARYYKARQSPTLTAIDTTLDQIITRERALLDQRTADAMRTVDRSSRIATVLAIFGVLIVVGALVLGWFTLHAVGERALARAEAEEERERAEELAAAVTKATDELRVQEAKVRQIHKMDAVGQLTGGIAHDFNNMLAVVLGGLELARRAVGHDPATVARHLDNATDGANRAAALTRRLLAFSREESLKPEPIAAAALVSGMSELIDRTLGDAITVVVRDDARGWQVHADRVQLENAVLNLAVNARDAMNGRGRLVIATGATTLADDHVDDCCAGDYVTLAVTDTGTGMTPEVLERVYEPFFTTKAAGKGTGLGLSQIFGLVRQLRGGIAIETAPGCGTTVTLYLPRDTSAGTAAPAAVVAPVTVAPLAEALRVLVVEDDPRVLAATMMALEELGHRAIACDAPLKAPALLAGNDDIDLIISDVLMPGQTGPEMIAALAPHYPHIAVLFVTGFAGEANASEFGRHPVLRKPFTLSGLERAIGKAMATERPAPPQQIAAE
;
A
#
# COMPACT_ATOMS: atom_id res chain seq x y z
N MET A 1 -17.34 -17.41 2.45
CA MET A 1 -18.46 -16.83 3.22
C MET A 1 -19.82 -16.92 2.52
N GLU A 2 -19.90 -17.08 1.20
CA GLU A 2 -21.20 -17.23 0.50
C GLU A 2 -21.96 -18.52 0.86
N GLY A 3 -21.27 -19.64 1.05
CA GLY A 3 -21.93 -20.93 1.31
C GLY A 3 -22.79 -21.01 2.58
N ASP A 4 -22.47 -20.21 3.61
CA ASP A 4 -23.21 -20.23 4.89
C ASP A 4 -24.56 -19.49 4.80
N ALA A 5 -24.64 -18.47 3.94
CA ALA A 5 -25.90 -17.77 3.65
C ALA A 5 -26.87 -18.64 2.83
N THR A 6 -26.33 -19.43 1.89
CA THR A 6 -27.10 -20.37 1.06
C THR A 6 -27.68 -21.51 1.90
N TRP A 7 -26.90 -22.06 2.84
CA TRP A 7 -27.38 -23.12 3.72
C TRP A 7 -28.52 -22.69 4.63
N ARG A 8 -28.46 -21.47 5.20
CA ARG A 8 -29.54 -20.91 6.05
C ARG A 8 -30.84 -20.67 5.27
N THR A 9 -30.75 -20.17 4.05
CA THR A 9 -31.94 -19.98 3.19
C THR A 9 -32.56 -21.33 2.81
N ILE A 10 -31.73 -22.32 2.44
CA ILE A 10 -32.20 -23.68 2.17
C ILE A 10 -32.88 -24.28 3.41
N THR A 11 -32.30 -24.12 4.61
CA THR A 11 -32.91 -24.65 5.84
C THR A 11 -34.25 -24.01 6.18
N LEU A 12 -34.40 -22.68 5.99
CA LEU A 12 -35.68 -22.00 6.17
C LEU A 12 -36.75 -22.51 5.19
N VAL A 13 -36.38 -22.72 3.92
CA VAL A 13 -37.30 -23.27 2.91
C VAL A 13 -37.72 -24.69 3.28
N VAL A 14 -36.78 -25.53 3.71
CA VAL A 14 -37.06 -26.91 4.16
C VAL A 14 -37.97 -26.92 5.39
N MET A 15 -37.73 -26.06 6.39
CA MET A 15 -38.61 -25.91 7.55
C MET A 15 -40.00 -25.44 7.16
N GLY A 16 -40.12 -24.50 6.22
CA GLY A 16 -41.41 -24.05 5.69
C GLY A 16 -42.20 -25.18 5.02
N LEU A 17 -41.54 -25.99 4.19
CA LEU A 17 -42.15 -27.16 3.55
C LEU A 17 -42.58 -28.23 4.56
N LEU A 18 -41.74 -28.52 5.56
CA LEU A 18 -42.08 -29.43 6.66
C LEU A 18 -43.28 -28.92 7.47
N GLY A 19 -43.31 -27.62 7.79
CA GLY A 19 -44.42 -26.98 8.48
C GLY A 19 -45.73 -27.10 7.70
N ALA A 20 -45.69 -26.84 6.38
CA ALA A 20 -46.85 -27.01 5.51
C ALA A 20 -47.34 -28.47 5.46
N ALA A 21 -46.42 -29.44 5.36
CA ALA A 21 -46.76 -30.86 5.37
C ALA A 21 -47.42 -31.29 6.70
N VAL A 22 -46.89 -30.83 7.84
CA VAL A 22 -47.47 -31.08 9.16
C VAL A 22 -48.86 -30.46 9.28
N LEU A 23 -49.05 -29.23 8.79
CA LEU A 23 -50.35 -28.56 8.80
C LEU A 23 -51.39 -29.31 7.97
N VAL A 24 -51.03 -29.76 6.75
CA VAL A 24 -51.91 -30.56 5.90
C VAL A 24 -52.29 -31.87 6.60
N ALA A 25 -51.30 -32.57 7.18
CA ALA A 25 -51.56 -33.82 7.89
C ALA A 25 -52.43 -33.60 9.14
N LEU A 26 -52.29 -32.48 9.85
CA LEU A 26 -53.15 -32.10 10.97
C LEU A 26 -54.60 -31.85 10.51
N ILE A 27 -54.79 -31.14 9.39
CA ILE A 27 -56.12 -30.88 8.82
C ILE A 27 -56.80 -32.19 8.42
N VAL A 28 -56.07 -33.08 7.73
CA VAL A 28 -56.60 -34.38 7.29
C VAL A 28 -56.98 -35.26 8.49
N THR A 29 -56.11 -35.35 9.50
CA THR A 29 -56.37 -36.17 10.70
C THR A 29 -57.54 -35.64 11.52
N LEU A 30 -57.66 -34.31 11.68
CA LEU A 30 -58.81 -33.69 12.34
C LEU A 30 -60.11 -33.90 11.55
N GLY A 31 -60.06 -33.77 10.23
CA GLY A 31 -61.21 -34.02 9.35
C GLY A 31 -61.68 -35.47 9.39
N GLU A 32 -60.75 -36.43 9.48
CA GLU A 32 -61.10 -37.85 9.63
C GLU A 32 -61.68 -38.16 11.01
N ALA A 33 -61.10 -37.61 12.08
CA ALA A 33 -61.62 -37.76 13.44
C ALA A 33 -63.05 -37.23 13.58
N ASN A 34 -63.35 -36.08 12.98
CA ASN A 34 -64.71 -35.51 12.98
C ASN A 34 -65.70 -36.40 12.21
N ARG A 35 -65.34 -36.87 11.02
CA ARG A 35 -66.21 -37.78 10.24
C ARG A 35 -66.48 -39.09 10.97
N GLN A 36 -65.48 -39.65 11.66
CA GLN A 36 -65.64 -40.85 12.48
C GLN A 36 -66.56 -40.61 13.68
N ARG A 37 -66.43 -39.47 14.36
CA ARG A 37 -67.31 -39.05 15.45
C ARG A 37 -68.76 -38.93 15.00
N ASP A 38 -69.02 -38.29 13.86
CA ASP A 38 -70.38 -38.11 13.35
C ASP A 38 -71.05 -39.45 13.00
N ARG A 39 -70.30 -40.36 12.36
CA ARG A 39 -70.79 -41.73 12.08
C ARG A 39 -71.09 -42.51 13.36
N ALA A 40 -70.23 -42.38 14.38
CA ALA A 40 -70.45 -43.03 15.67
C ALA A 40 -71.70 -42.49 16.38
N LEU A 41 -71.92 -41.17 16.36
CA LEU A 41 -73.12 -40.54 16.92
C LEU A 41 -74.39 -40.98 16.20
N GLN A 42 -74.39 -41.06 14.87
CA GLN A 42 -75.52 -41.56 14.10
C GLN A 42 -75.83 -43.03 14.41
N ALA A 43 -74.81 -43.89 14.49
CA ALA A 43 -74.99 -45.30 14.85
C ALA A 43 -75.50 -45.48 16.28
N GLN A 44 -75.05 -44.64 17.23
CA GLN A 44 -75.54 -44.63 18.60
C GLN A 44 -77.00 -44.18 18.69
N ALA A 45 -77.38 -43.12 17.98
CA ALA A 45 -78.76 -42.65 17.90
C ALA A 45 -79.70 -43.73 17.35
N HIS A 46 -79.28 -44.41 16.29
CA HIS A 46 -80.03 -45.52 15.69
C HIS A 46 -80.30 -46.66 16.69
N SER A 47 -79.27 -47.09 17.44
CA SER A 47 -79.43 -48.14 18.47
C SER A 47 -80.37 -47.71 19.60
N TYR A 48 -80.35 -46.44 20.02
CA TYR A 48 -81.32 -45.92 20.99
C TYR A 48 -82.75 -45.92 20.44
N ASP A 49 -82.95 -45.51 19.18
CA ASP A 49 -84.27 -45.50 18.55
C ASP A 49 -84.91 -46.90 18.53
N VAL A 50 -84.13 -47.92 18.17
CA VAL A 50 -84.56 -49.33 18.18
C VAL A 50 -84.94 -49.78 19.58
N MET A 51 -84.12 -49.49 20.60
CA MET A 51 -84.38 -49.87 21.99
C MET A 51 -85.62 -49.18 22.58
N ILE A 52 -85.76 -47.86 22.35
CA ILE A 52 -86.90 -47.07 22.83
C ILE A 52 -88.18 -47.58 22.17
N LEU A 53 -88.15 -47.82 20.87
CA LEU A 53 -89.32 -48.30 20.13
C LEU A 53 -89.72 -49.72 20.55
N ALA A 54 -88.76 -50.63 20.75
CA ALA A 54 -89.03 -51.98 21.26
C ALA A 54 -89.71 -51.94 22.65
N ARG A 55 -89.21 -51.11 23.58
CA ARG A 55 -89.86 -50.89 24.90
C ARG A 55 -91.25 -50.28 24.76
N THR A 56 -91.43 -49.36 23.82
CA THR A 56 -92.72 -48.72 23.55
C THR A 56 -93.74 -49.73 23.02
N VAL A 57 -93.34 -50.64 22.13
CA VAL A 57 -94.17 -51.75 21.64
C VAL A 57 -94.58 -52.66 22.80
N SER A 58 -93.63 -53.11 23.62
CA SER A 58 -93.90 -53.94 24.82
C SER A 58 -94.94 -53.27 25.73
N GLY A 59 -94.72 -52.00 26.10
CA GLY A 59 -95.62 -51.27 26.99
C GLY A 59 -97.01 -51.03 26.37
N THR A 60 -97.10 -50.86 25.05
CA THR A 60 -98.38 -50.67 24.35
C THR A 60 -99.18 -51.98 24.26
N ILE A 61 -98.51 -53.11 23.99
CA ILE A 61 -99.13 -54.45 24.05
C ILE A 61 -99.64 -54.73 25.45
N ALA A 62 -98.83 -54.50 26.49
CA ALA A 62 -99.22 -54.73 27.88
C ALA A 62 -100.44 -53.89 28.30
N ARG A 63 -100.50 -52.60 27.91
CA ARG A 63 -101.67 -51.74 28.17
C ARG A 63 -102.91 -52.22 27.40
N SER A 64 -102.75 -52.67 26.16
CA SER A 64 -103.84 -53.20 25.34
C SER A 64 -104.45 -54.44 26.00
N GLU A 65 -103.62 -55.41 26.40
CA GLU A 65 -104.09 -56.61 27.10
C GLU A 65 -104.72 -56.32 28.46
N ALA A 66 -104.19 -55.35 29.21
CA ALA A 66 -104.78 -54.92 30.47
C ALA A 66 -106.17 -54.27 30.26
N SER A 67 -106.33 -53.49 29.19
CA SER A 67 -107.62 -52.88 28.83
C SER A 67 -108.64 -53.94 28.42
N LEU A 68 -108.22 -54.95 27.65
CA LEU A 68 -109.05 -56.11 27.33
C LEU A 68 -109.44 -56.91 28.58
N GLY A 69 -108.50 -57.12 29.50
CA GLY A 69 -108.78 -57.79 30.78
C GLY A 69 -109.84 -57.07 31.59
N ARG A 70 -109.74 -55.74 31.73
CA ARG A 70 -110.79 -54.93 32.38
C ARG A 70 -112.12 -55.02 31.63
N TYR A 71 -112.11 -54.94 30.30
CA TYR A 71 -113.30 -55.03 29.47
C TYR A 71 -114.03 -56.38 29.61
N VAL A 72 -113.30 -57.50 29.70
CA VAL A 72 -113.88 -58.83 29.95
C VAL A 72 -114.58 -58.91 31.31
N ILE A 73 -114.07 -58.20 32.32
CA ILE A 73 -114.64 -58.17 33.67
C ILE A 73 -115.87 -57.26 33.73
N SER A 74 -115.81 -56.05 33.18
CA SER A 74 -116.92 -55.07 33.21
C SER A 74 -118.00 -55.33 32.15
N GLY A 75 -117.68 -56.10 31.10
CA GLY A 75 -118.63 -56.51 30.06
C GLY A 75 -119.15 -55.32 29.23
N LYS A 76 -120.43 -55.36 28.84
CA LYS A 76 -121.05 -54.31 28.01
C LYS A 76 -121.17 -52.94 28.70
N ALA A 77 -121.02 -52.88 30.03
CA ALA A 77 -121.20 -51.65 30.80
C ALA A 77 -120.13 -50.58 30.45
N GLU A 78 -118.93 -50.99 30.03
CA GLU A 78 -117.81 -50.10 29.74
C GLU A 78 -117.26 -50.34 28.32
N LYS A 79 -118.07 -50.05 27.30
CA LYS A 79 -117.72 -50.26 25.88
C LYS A 79 -116.44 -49.52 25.44
N GLU A 80 -116.12 -48.40 26.09
CA GLU A 80 -114.92 -47.60 25.85
C GLU A 80 -113.62 -48.39 26.06
N LEU A 81 -113.59 -49.34 27.01
CA LEU A 81 -112.41 -50.18 27.26
C LEU A 81 -112.12 -51.14 26.09
N GLY A 82 -113.18 -51.62 25.42
CA GLY A 82 -113.05 -52.45 24.22
C GLY A 82 -112.47 -51.66 23.04
N GLN A 83 -112.91 -50.42 22.85
CA GLN A 83 -112.32 -49.50 21.86
C GLN A 83 -110.85 -49.21 22.18
N LEU A 84 -110.54 -48.90 23.45
CA LEU A 84 -109.18 -48.64 23.91
C LEU A 84 -108.24 -49.84 23.67
N TYR A 85 -108.71 -51.07 23.87
CA TYR A 85 -107.97 -52.28 23.51
C TYR A 85 -107.59 -52.28 22.02
N TYR A 86 -108.58 -52.11 21.12
CA TYR A 86 -108.34 -52.15 19.67
C TYR A 86 -107.41 -51.01 19.21
N ASP A 87 -107.59 -49.80 19.74
CA ASP A 87 -106.76 -48.65 19.41
C ASP A 87 -105.31 -48.86 19.85
N GLN A 88 -105.09 -49.34 21.09
CA GLN A 88 -103.75 -49.65 21.59
C GLN A 88 -103.13 -50.83 20.85
N TRP A 89 -103.90 -51.84 20.49
CA TRP A 89 -103.41 -52.99 19.72
C TRP A 89 -102.93 -52.51 18.35
N ARG A 90 -103.75 -51.74 17.62
CA ARG A 90 -103.40 -51.17 16.31
C ARG A 90 -102.20 -50.23 16.40
N LEU A 91 -102.10 -49.42 17.45
CA LEU A 91 -100.94 -48.56 17.72
C LEU A 91 -99.66 -49.39 17.88
N ALA A 92 -99.70 -50.47 18.68
CA ALA A 92 -98.56 -51.39 18.81
C ALA A 92 -98.16 -52.00 17.47
N GLY A 93 -99.13 -52.38 16.63
CA GLY A 93 -98.87 -52.88 15.27
C GLY A 93 -98.17 -51.85 14.38
N THR A 94 -98.54 -50.57 14.50
CA THR A 94 -97.92 -49.46 13.76
C THR A 94 -96.49 -49.19 14.24
N GLN A 95 -96.28 -49.22 15.55
CA GLN A 95 -94.96 -49.10 16.18
C GLN A 95 -94.05 -50.27 15.78
N LEU A 96 -94.59 -51.49 15.73
CA LEU A 96 -93.87 -52.66 15.24
C LEU A 96 -93.45 -52.49 13.78
N GLY A 97 -94.34 -52.00 12.91
CA GLY A 97 -94.01 -51.65 11.52
C GLY A 97 -92.89 -50.60 11.37
N ARG A 98 -92.77 -49.68 12.34
CA ARG A 98 -91.64 -48.73 12.40
C ARG A 98 -90.35 -49.43 12.86
N LEU A 99 -90.45 -50.38 13.80
CA LEU A 99 -89.32 -51.19 14.27
C LEU A 99 -88.78 -52.09 13.16
N GLU A 100 -89.63 -52.65 12.29
CA GLU A 100 -89.16 -53.44 11.13
C GLU A 100 -88.36 -52.57 10.15
N ARG A 101 -88.84 -51.35 9.88
CA ARG A 101 -88.14 -50.40 9.01
C ARG A 101 -86.80 -49.98 9.57
N LEU A 102 -86.73 -49.71 10.88
CA LEU A 102 -85.47 -49.34 11.54
C LEU A 102 -84.47 -50.49 11.59
N THR A 103 -84.92 -51.75 11.57
CA THR A 103 -84.03 -52.92 11.68
C THR A 103 -83.74 -53.61 10.35
N VAL A 104 -84.20 -53.04 9.23
CA VAL A 104 -84.08 -53.67 7.90
C VAL A 104 -82.63 -53.87 7.47
N ASP A 105 -81.75 -52.94 7.85
CA ASP A 105 -80.33 -52.92 7.48
C ASP A 105 -79.49 -53.90 8.31
N THR A 106 -80.06 -54.50 9.36
CA THR A 106 -79.36 -55.45 10.23
C THR A 106 -80.01 -56.83 10.09
N PRO A 107 -79.45 -57.77 9.31
CA PRO A 107 -80.08 -59.05 8.99
C PRO A 107 -80.52 -59.86 10.21
N GLU A 108 -79.69 -59.87 11.26
CA GLU A 108 -79.99 -60.56 12.53
C GLU A 108 -81.17 -59.93 13.27
N GLN A 109 -81.27 -58.60 13.32
CA GLN A 109 -82.36 -57.89 14.01
C GLN A 109 -83.66 -57.97 13.19
N SER A 110 -83.59 -57.80 11.87
CA SER A 110 -84.73 -57.99 10.97
C SER A 110 -85.36 -59.37 11.14
N ALA A 111 -84.55 -60.44 11.28
CA ALA A 111 -85.05 -61.78 11.54
C ALA A 111 -85.80 -61.90 12.88
N ARG A 112 -85.33 -61.22 13.94
CA ARG A 112 -86.01 -61.21 15.25
C ARG A 112 -87.30 -60.40 15.22
N VAL A 113 -87.29 -59.26 14.55
CA VAL A 113 -88.49 -58.43 14.41
C VAL A 113 -89.56 -59.15 13.58
N ARG A 114 -89.20 -59.91 12.54
CA ARG A 114 -90.15 -60.79 11.84
C ARG A 114 -90.74 -61.88 12.74
N ARG A 115 -89.95 -62.48 13.63
CA ARG A 115 -90.46 -63.43 14.64
C ARG A 115 -91.42 -62.76 15.61
N LEU A 116 -91.11 -61.54 16.05
CA LEU A 116 -91.97 -60.70 16.88
C LEU A 116 -93.30 -60.38 16.18
N ARG A 117 -93.26 -60.01 14.89
CA ARG A 117 -94.43 -59.77 14.04
C ARG A 117 -95.37 -60.96 13.97
N ALA A 118 -94.82 -62.14 13.70
CA ALA A 118 -95.58 -63.39 13.66
C ALA A 118 -96.14 -63.79 15.04
N ALA A 119 -95.46 -63.46 16.14
CA ALA A 119 -95.95 -63.71 17.50
C ALA A 119 -97.07 -62.71 17.87
N TYR A 120 -96.92 -61.44 17.52
CA TYR A 120 -97.94 -60.41 17.70
C TYR A 120 -99.23 -60.75 16.93
N GLU A 121 -99.14 -61.18 15.67
CA GLU A 121 -100.34 -61.54 14.89
C GLU A 121 -101.11 -62.70 15.50
N ARG A 122 -100.41 -63.79 15.84
CA ARG A 122 -100.99 -64.92 16.56
C ARG A 122 -101.64 -64.49 17.88
N ARG A 123 -101.01 -63.58 18.62
CA ARG A 123 -101.58 -63.06 19.87
C ARG A 123 -102.86 -62.25 19.62
N GLY A 124 -102.88 -61.44 18.57
CA GLY A 124 -104.07 -60.68 18.17
C GLY A 124 -105.25 -61.57 17.82
N GLU A 125 -105.00 -62.70 17.14
CA GLU A 125 -106.02 -63.71 16.84
C GLU A 125 -106.58 -64.34 18.13
N GLU A 126 -105.74 -64.73 19.08
CA GLU A 126 -106.15 -65.29 20.39
C GLU A 126 -107.03 -64.30 21.17
N LEU A 127 -106.65 -63.03 21.20
CA LEU A 127 -107.33 -61.98 21.97
C LEU A 127 -108.60 -61.46 21.28
N SER A 128 -108.65 -61.44 19.94
CA SER A 128 -109.83 -60.97 19.20
C SER A 128 -111.07 -61.84 19.45
N LEU A 129 -110.90 -63.17 19.55
CA LEU A 129 -111.97 -64.09 19.93
C LEU A 129 -112.52 -63.80 21.33
N THR A 130 -111.64 -63.39 22.25
CA THR A 130 -112.02 -62.98 23.60
C THR A 130 -112.82 -61.67 23.56
N ALA A 131 -112.33 -60.65 22.83
CA ALA A 131 -113.01 -59.37 22.67
C ALA A 131 -114.41 -59.51 22.03
N LEU A 132 -114.54 -60.31 20.95
CA LEU A 132 -115.80 -60.60 20.27
C LEU A 132 -116.83 -61.22 21.22
N SER A 133 -116.39 -62.20 22.03
CA SER A 133 -117.27 -62.88 23.01
C SER A 133 -117.85 -61.91 24.04
N THR A 134 -117.04 -60.97 24.54
CA THR A 134 -117.48 -59.90 25.44
C THR A 134 -118.47 -58.96 24.76
N THR A 135 -118.20 -58.56 23.50
CA THR A 135 -119.09 -57.66 22.74
C THR A 135 -120.46 -58.28 22.48
N TYR A 136 -120.56 -59.59 22.24
CA TYR A 136 -121.84 -60.28 22.06
C TYR A 136 -122.57 -60.61 23.38
N GLY A 137 -121.99 -60.28 24.54
CA GLY A 137 -122.61 -60.48 25.87
C GLY A 137 -122.42 -61.88 26.46
N GLN A 138 -121.46 -62.65 25.95
CA GLN A 138 -121.13 -64.00 26.45
C GLN A 138 -120.02 -63.95 27.52
N ASN A 139 -120.25 -63.20 28.61
CA ASN A 139 -119.19 -62.87 29.56
C ASN A 139 -118.52 -64.09 30.22
N SER A 140 -119.26 -65.17 30.51
CA SER A 140 -118.69 -66.41 31.07
C SER A 140 -117.73 -67.11 30.11
N GLN A 141 -118.09 -67.17 28.82
CA GLN A 141 -117.22 -67.71 27.78
C GLN A 141 -116.02 -66.79 27.50
N ALA A 142 -116.22 -65.48 27.53
CA ALA A 142 -115.16 -64.49 27.37
C ALA A 142 -114.11 -64.61 28.48
N LEU A 143 -114.53 -64.78 29.75
CA LEU A 143 -113.62 -64.97 30.88
C LEU A 143 -112.81 -66.27 30.76
N ALA A 144 -113.45 -67.37 30.36
CA ALA A 144 -112.76 -68.64 30.13
C ALA A 144 -111.75 -68.57 28.97
N ARG A 145 -112.11 -67.88 27.87
CA ARG A 145 -111.21 -67.62 26.73
C ARG A 145 -110.05 -66.71 27.13
N TYR A 146 -110.30 -65.67 27.92
CA TYR A 146 -109.25 -64.79 28.43
C TYR A 146 -108.25 -65.54 29.31
N TYR A 147 -108.73 -66.42 30.21
CA TYR A 147 -107.86 -67.23 31.06
C TYR A 147 -107.02 -68.22 30.23
N LYS A 148 -107.61 -68.87 29.22
CA LYS A 148 -106.89 -69.74 28.28
C LYS A 148 -105.85 -68.96 27.47
N ALA A 149 -106.19 -67.77 26.99
CA ALA A 149 -105.26 -66.89 26.29
C ALA A 149 -104.10 -66.45 27.21
N ARG A 150 -104.36 -66.18 28.50
CA ARG A 150 -103.31 -65.84 29.48
C ARG A 150 -102.30 -66.97 29.70
N GLN A 151 -102.70 -68.23 29.51
CA GLN A 151 -101.82 -69.39 29.57
C GLN A 151 -101.08 -69.70 28.26
N SER A 152 -101.40 -68.99 27.17
CA SER A 152 -100.74 -69.18 25.88
C SER A 152 -99.26 -68.75 25.94
N PRO A 153 -98.34 -69.53 25.36
CA PRO A 153 -96.92 -69.17 25.30
C PRO A 153 -96.64 -67.95 24.40
N THR A 154 -97.63 -67.47 23.64
CA THR A 154 -97.44 -66.40 22.65
C THR A 154 -97.01 -65.07 23.29
N LEU A 155 -97.56 -64.69 24.46
CA LEU A 155 -97.14 -63.48 25.17
C LEU A 155 -95.69 -63.59 25.66
N THR A 156 -95.33 -64.73 26.25
CA THR A 156 -93.95 -65.02 26.67
C THR A 156 -92.99 -64.98 25.47
N ALA A 157 -93.41 -65.46 24.30
CA ALA A 157 -92.61 -65.38 23.08
C ALA A 157 -92.41 -63.94 22.59
N ILE A 158 -93.43 -63.07 22.69
CA ILE A 158 -93.33 -61.63 22.40
C ILE A 158 -92.31 -60.97 23.33
N ASP A 159 -92.48 -61.15 24.65
CA ASP A 159 -91.61 -60.55 25.66
C ASP A 159 -90.16 -61.03 25.50
N THR A 160 -89.96 -62.34 25.33
CA THR A 160 -88.63 -62.93 25.12
C THR A 160 -87.97 -62.39 23.85
N THR A 161 -88.72 -62.22 22.76
CA THR A 161 -88.17 -61.69 21.50
C THR A 161 -87.82 -60.21 21.63
N LEU A 162 -88.64 -59.41 22.31
CA LEU A 162 -88.36 -58.00 22.59
C LEU A 162 -87.13 -57.83 23.49
N ASP A 163 -86.99 -58.63 24.54
CA ASP A 163 -85.82 -58.63 25.40
C ASP A 163 -84.55 -59.03 24.65
N GLN A 164 -84.64 -60.02 23.75
CA GLN A 164 -83.52 -60.39 22.88
C GLN A 164 -83.12 -59.26 21.92
N ILE A 165 -84.09 -58.55 21.33
CA ILE A 165 -83.83 -57.38 20.48
C ILE A 165 -83.11 -56.29 21.29
N ILE A 166 -83.64 -55.92 22.46
CA ILE A 166 -83.09 -54.88 23.33
C ILE A 166 -81.68 -55.25 23.82
N THR A 167 -81.49 -56.46 24.31
CA THR A 167 -80.21 -56.92 24.88
C THR A 167 -79.12 -56.97 23.81
N ARG A 168 -79.47 -57.41 22.59
CA ARG A 168 -78.52 -57.43 21.47
C ARG A 168 -78.18 -56.04 20.98
N GLU A 169 -79.18 -55.15 20.89
CA GLU A 169 -78.94 -53.77 20.47
C GLU A 169 -78.06 -53.03 21.49
N ARG A 170 -78.26 -53.29 22.78
CA ARG A 170 -77.41 -52.76 23.85
C ARG A 170 -75.96 -53.25 23.73
N ALA A 171 -75.76 -54.56 23.52
CA ALA A 171 -74.42 -55.12 23.33
C ALA A 171 -73.72 -54.55 22.08
N LEU A 172 -74.48 -54.34 20.98
CA LEU A 172 -73.98 -53.74 19.76
C LEU A 172 -73.59 -52.27 19.97
N LEU A 173 -74.40 -51.52 20.72
CA LEU A 173 -74.11 -50.15 21.12
C LEU A 173 -72.80 -50.09 21.92
N ASP A 174 -72.67 -50.91 22.97
CA ASP A 174 -71.47 -50.93 23.82
C ASP A 174 -70.21 -51.24 23.00
N GLN A 175 -70.29 -52.19 22.06
CA GLN A 175 -69.17 -52.52 21.17
C GLN A 175 -68.82 -51.34 20.24
N ARG A 176 -69.81 -50.73 19.59
CA ARG A 176 -69.60 -49.59 18.69
C ARG A 176 -69.02 -48.38 19.42
N THR A 177 -69.50 -48.10 20.64
CA THR A 177 -68.97 -47.02 21.47
C THR A 177 -67.51 -47.29 21.85
N ALA A 178 -67.16 -48.51 22.24
CA ALA A 178 -65.78 -48.87 22.55
C ALA A 178 -64.85 -48.74 21.33
N ASP A 179 -65.27 -49.21 20.17
CA ASP A 179 -64.46 -49.12 18.94
C ASP A 179 -64.32 -47.65 18.46
N ALA A 180 -65.37 -46.86 18.55
CA ALA A 180 -65.33 -45.42 18.26
C ALA A 180 -64.38 -44.68 19.20
N MET A 181 -64.44 -44.95 20.51
CA MET A 181 -63.53 -44.36 21.49
C MET A 181 -62.06 -44.69 21.20
N ARG A 182 -61.73 -45.96 20.90
CA ARG A 182 -60.34 -46.34 20.55
C ARG A 182 -59.84 -45.61 19.30
N THR A 183 -60.72 -45.42 18.31
CA THR A 183 -60.35 -44.76 17.04
C THR A 183 -60.15 -43.26 17.24
N VAL A 184 -61.05 -42.61 17.98
CA VAL A 184 -60.91 -41.18 18.36
C VAL A 184 -59.65 -40.94 19.17
N ASP A 185 -59.34 -41.81 20.14
CA ASP A 185 -58.14 -41.68 20.98
C ASP A 185 -56.85 -41.84 20.17
N ARG A 186 -56.82 -42.78 19.21
CA ARG A 186 -55.69 -42.93 18.28
C ARG A 186 -55.50 -41.69 17.42
N SER A 187 -56.58 -41.18 16.83
CA SER A 187 -56.54 -39.96 16.00
C SER A 187 -56.12 -38.74 16.80
N SER A 188 -56.59 -38.62 18.05
CA SER A 188 -56.20 -37.54 18.97
C SER A 188 -54.70 -37.61 19.30
N ARG A 189 -54.16 -38.79 19.63
CA ARG A 189 -52.72 -38.96 19.87
C ARG A 189 -51.87 -38.57 18.68
N ILE A 190 -52.25 -38.98 17.47
CA ILE A 190 -51.55 -38.58 16.24
C ILE A 190 -51.59 -37.06 16.07
N ALA A 191 -52.77 -36.44 16.25
CA ALA A 191 -52.92 -34.98 16.15
C ALA A 191 -52.06 -34.23 17.19
N THR A 192 -51.99 -34.72 18.43
CA THR A 192 -51.13 -34.13 19.47
C THR A 192 -49.65 -34.21 19.09
N VAL A 193 -49.19 -35.36 18.60
CA VAL A 193 -47.78 -35.52 18.16
C VAL A 193 -47.47 -34.59 16.99
N LEU A 194 -48.35 -34.51 15.98
CA LEU A 194 -48.19 -33.58 14.86
C LEU A 194 -48.19 -32.12 15.32
N ALA A 195 -49.06 -31.75 16.26
CA ALA A 195 -49.11 -30.41 16.80
C ALA A 195 -47.79 -30.03 17.52
N ILE A 196 -47.22 -30.95 18.31
CA ILE A 196 -45.91 -30.74 18.95
C ILE A 196 -44.82 -30.53 17.90
N PHE A 197 -44.76 -31.38 16.86
CA PHE A 197 -43.81 -31.20 15.75
C PHE A 197 -44.01 -29.87 15.03
N GLY A 198 -45.26 -29.46 14.80
CA GLY A 198 -45.59 -28.16 14.21
C GLY A 198 -45.05 -27.00 15.04
N VAL A 199 -45.24 -27.03 16.36
CA VAL A 199 -44.70 -26.02 17.28
C VAL A 199 -43.17 -26.00 17.25
N LEU A 200 -42.51 -27.16 17.28
CA LEU A 200 -41.04 -27.25 17.23
C LEU A 200 -40.48 -26.67 15.92
N ILE A 201 -41.15 -26.90 14.79
CA ILE A 201 -40.77 -26.30 13.50
C ILE A 201 -40.93 -24.78 13.56
N VAL A 202 -42.04 -24.26 14.08
CA VAL A 202 -42.21 -22.80 14.18
C VAL A 202 -41.15 -22.16 15.09
N VAL A 203 -40.88 -22.77 16.25
CA VAL A 203 -39.85 -22.28 17.18
C VAL A 203 -38.46 -22.31 16.53
N GLY A 204 -38.09 -23.42 15.87
CA GLY A 204 -36.80 -23.50 15.18
C GLY A 204 -36.66 -22.48 14.05
N ALA A 205 -37.74 -22.19 13.31
CA ALA A 205 -37.73 -21.18 12.26
C ALA A 205 -37.56 -19.76 12.84
N LEU A 206 -38.21 -19.46 13.97
CA LEU A 206 -38.04 -18.19 14.69
C LEU A 206 -36.62 -18.02 15.22
N VAL A 207 -36.03 -19.05 15.83
CA VAL A 207 -34.64 -19.02 16.32
C VAL A 207 -33.66 -18.81 15.17
N LEU A 208 -33.83 -19.53 14.06
CA LEU A 208 -32.97 -19.38 12.89
C LEU A 208 -33.12 -17.98 12.27
N GLY A 209 -34.35 -17.46 12.21
CA GLY A 209 -34.65 -16.09 11.81
C GLY A 209 -33.95 -15.05 12.69
N TRP A 210 -34.04 -15.20 14.02
CA TRP A 210 -33.34 -14.33 14.98
C TRP A 210 -31.82 -14.32 14.74
N PHE A 211 -31.18 -15.49 14.60
CA PHE A 211 -29.76 -15.58 14.28
C PHE A 211 -29.39 -14.94 12.92
N THR A 212 -30.27 -15.05 11.92
CA THR A 212 -30.03 -14.39 10.63
C THR A 212 -30.10 -12.87 10.74
N LEU A 213 -31.08 -12.33 11.47
CA LEU A 213 -31.22 -10.88 11.69
C LEU A 213 -30.04 -10.32 12.50
N HIS A 214 -29.65 -11.01 13.57
CA HIS A 214 -28.48 -10.63 14.37
C HIS A 214 -27.18 -10.61 13.54
N ALA A 215 -26.95 -11.66 12.75
CA ALA A 215 -25.74 -11.75 11.92
C ALA A 215 -25.69 -10.68 10.82
N VAL A 216 -26.85 -10.26 10.29
CA VAL A 216 -26.92 -9.14 9.33
C VAL A 216 -26.64 -7.81 10.04
N GLY A 217 -27.19 -7.62 11.25
CA GLY A 217 -26.96 -6.42 12.05
C GLY A 217 -25.49 -6.21 12.42
N GLU A 218 -24.82 -7.25 12.92
CA GLU A 218 -23.39 -7.19 13.26
C GLU A 218 -22.51 -6.85 12.05
N ARG A 219 -22.82 -7.43 10.88
CA ARG A 219 -22.10 -7.13 9.63
C ARG A 219 -22.32 -5.70 9.16
N ALA A 220 -23.48 -5.11 9.41
CA ALA A 220 -23.77 -3.73 9.06
C ALA A 220 -22.97 -2.76 9.93
N LEU A 221 -22.93 -3.00 11.25
CA LEU A 221 -22.10 -2.20 12.18
C LEU A 221 -20.61 -2.27 11.82
N ALA A 222 -20.08 -3.48 11.61
CA ALA A 222 -18.65 -3.66 11.30
C ALA A 222 -18.23 -2.98 9.99
N ARG A 223 -19.14 -2.87 9.01
CA ARG A 223 -18.88 -2.13 7.76
C ARG A 223 -18.89 -0.62 7.98
N ALA A 224 -19.84 -0.11 8.77
CA ALA A 224 -19.90 1.31 9.10
C ALA A 224 -18.65 1.76 9.86
N GLU A 225 -18.18 0.97 10.84
CA GLU A 225 -16.93 1.25 11.56
C GLU A 225 -15.72 1.23 10.62
N ALA A 226 -15.64 0.26 9.70
CA ALA A 226 -14.54 0.18 8.74
C ALA A 226 -14.53 1.33 7.71
N GLU A 227 -15.70 1.85 7.33
CA GLU A 227 -15.83 3.03 6.48
C GLU A 227 -15.37 4.29 7.23
N GLU A 228 -15.79 4.46 8.49
CA GLU A 228 -15.37 5.59 9.33
C GLU A 228 -13.86 5.59 9.59
N GLU A 229 -13.24 4.42 9.84
CA GLU A 229 -11.79 4.33 9.97
C GLU A 229 -11.05 4.66 8.67
N ARG A 230 -11.61 4.27 7.51
CA ARG A 230 -11.03 4.62 6.20
C ARG A 230 -11.07 6.12 5.95
N GLU A 231 -12.20 6.78 6.22
CA GLU A 231 -12.32 8.24 6.07
C GLU A 231 -11.30 8.95 6.96
N ARG A 232 -11.15 8.54 8.23
CA ARG A 232 -10.13 9.10 9.13
C ARG A 232 -8.70 8.87 8.63
N ALA A 233 -8.42 7.70 8.07
CA ALA A 233 -7.10 7.39 7.52
C ALA A 233 -6.79 8.25 6.28
N GLU A 234 -7.77 8.49 5.41
CA GLU A 234 -7.63 9.36 4.25
C GLU A 234 -7.45 10.83 4.66
N GLU A 235 -8.22 11.33 5.62
CA GLU A 235 -8.05 12.67 6.18
C GLU A 235 -6.67 12.86 6.80
N LEU A 236 -6.20 11.88 7.59
CA LEU A 236 -4.86 11.91 8.18
C LEU A 236 -3.77 11.89 7.10
N ALA A 237 -3.91 11.04 6.08
CA ALA A 237 -2.94 10.98 4.97
C ALA A 237 -2.88 12.30 4.20
N ALA A 238 -4.02 12.95 3.94
CA ALA A 238 -4.09 14.26 3.32
C ALA A 238 -3.45 15.34 4.20
N ALA A 239 -3.73 15.32 5.51
CA ALA A 239 -3.14 16.26 6.47
C ALA A 239 -1.62 16.11 6.58
N VAL A 240 -1.12 14.86 6.63
CA VAL A 240 0.32 14.57 6.65
C VAL A 240 0.98 15.06 5.37
N THR A 241 0.40 14.78 4.20
CA THR A 241 0.95 15.23 2.90
C THR A 241 1.06 16.75 2.86
N LYS A 242 -0.01 17.46 3.25
CA LYS A 242 -0.02 18.92 3.32
C LYS A 242 1.04 19.46 4.29
N ALA A 243 1.14 18.89 5.48
CA ALA A 243 2.14 19.31 6.47
C ALA A 243 3.57 19.07 5.98
N THR A 244 3.84 17.96 5.29
CA THR A 244 5.17 17.67 4.72
C THR A 244 5.56 18.63 3.61
N ASP A 245 4.61 19.05 2.77
CA ASP A 245 4.87 20.02 1.70
C ASP A 245 5.10 21.42 2.27
N GLU A 246 4.32 21.83 3.28
CA GLU A 246 4.54 23.10 3.98
C GLU A 246 5.92 23.16 4.66
N LEU A 247 6.35 22.07 5.31
CA LEU A 247 7.68 21.97 5.92
C LEU A 247 8.80 22.12 4.88
N ARG A 248 8.70 21.43 3.74
CA ARG A 248 9.69 21.53 2.64
C ARG A 248 9.82 22.97 2.13
N VAL A 249 8.70 23.67 1.96
CA VAL A 249 8.71 25.07 1.52
C VAL A 249 9.37 25.98 2.56
N GLN A 250 9.13 25.75 3.85
CA GLN A 250 9.77 26.51 4.92
C GLN A 250 11.29 26.26 4.99
N GLU A 251 11.72 25.00 4.91
CA GLU A 251 13.15 24.65 4.90
C GLU A 251 13.90 25.24 3.69
N ALA A 252 13.27 25.26 2.52
CA ALA A 252 13.84 25.88 1.33
C ALA A 252 14.03 27.40 1.51
N LYS A 253 13.05 28.08 2.14
CA LYS A 253 13.16 29.51 2.48
C LYS A 253 14.28 29.79 3.46
N VAL A 254 14.42 28.99 4.52
CA VAL A 254 15.51 29.14 5.51
C VAL A 254 16.88 28.97 4.83
N ARG A 255 17.04 27.96 3.97
CA ARG A 255 18.27 27.76 3.18
C ARG A 255 18.57 28.96 2.27
N GLN A 256 17.55 29.55 1.64
CA GLN A 256 17.71 30.73 0.80
C GLN A 256 18.13 31.98 1.60
N ILE A 257 17.58 32.17 2.79
CA ILE A 257 17.95 33.27 3.70
C ILE A 257 19.41 33.13 4.14
N HIS A 258 19.83 31.94 4.59
CA HIS A 258 21.23 31.69 4.96
C HIS A 258 22.20 31.88 3.77
N LYS A 259 21.78 31.52 2.55
CA LYS A 259 22.54 31.79 1.33
C LYS A 259 22.68 33.30 1.07
N MET A 260 21.61 34.07 1.26
CA MET A 260 21.65 35.54 1.10
C MET A 260 22.54 36.23 2.14
N ASP A 261 22.48 35.81 3.41
CA ASP A 261 23.32 36.38 4.47
C ASP A 261 24.81 36.06 4.25
N ALA A 262 25.12 34.83 3.84
CA ALA A 262 26.49 34.43 3.49
C ALA A 262 27.03 35.23 2.29
N VAL A 263 26.23 35.42 1.23
CA VAL A 263 26.59 36.24 0.07
C VAL A 263 26.82 37.71 0.48
N GLY A 264 25.99 38.25 1.38
CA GLY A 264 26.11 39.61 1.90
C GLY A 264 27.44 39.89 2.61
N GLN A 265 27.88 38.98 3.49
CA GLN A 265 29.18 39.11 4.18
C GLN A 265 30.38 38.88 3.26
N LEU A 266 30.29 37.93 2.31
CA LEU A 266 31.35 37.62 1.35
C LEU A 266 31.63 38.80 0.39
N THR A 267 30.59 39.48 -0.09
CA THR A 267 30.73 40.53 -1.13
C THR A 267 31.56 41.73 -0.64
N GLY A 268 31.47 42.10 0.65
CA GLY A 268 32.24 43.21 1.22
C GLY A 268 33.73 42.92 1.40
N GLY A 269 34.07 41.73 1.92
CA GLY A 269 35.47 41.33 2.14
C GLY A 269 36.23 41.02 0.84
N ILE A 270 35.56 40.39 -0.12
CA ILE A 270 36.14 40.04 -1.42
C ILE A 270 36.42 41.28 -2.27
N ALA A 271 35.50 42.23 -2.34
CA ALA A 271 35.69 43.44 -3.13
C ALA A 271 36.89 44.24 -2.61
N HIS A 272 37.06 44.32 -1.29
CA HIS A 272 38.21 44.94 -0.66
C HIS A 272 39.53 44.25 -1.03
N ASP A 273 39.60 42.92 -0.93
CA ASP A 273 40.82 42.17 -1.24
C ASP A 273 41.16 42.20 -2.74
N PHE A 274 40.16 42.16 -3.62
CA PHE A 274 40.35 42.33 -5.06
C PHE A 274 40.88 43.72 -5.41
N ASN A 275 40.31 44.78 -4.80
CA ASN A 275 40.79 46.14 -4.96
C ASN A 275 42.22 46.34 -4.44
N ASN A 276 42.58 45.67 -3.34
CA ASN A 276 43.95 45.69 -2.82
C ASN A 276 44.94 45.01 -3.76
N MET A 277 44.57 43.88 -4.36
CA MET A 277 45.41 43.22 -5.36
C MET A 277 45.57 44.08 -6.61
N LEU A 278 44.50 44.72 -7.08
CA LEU A 278 44.55 45.69 -8.19
C LEU A 278 45.47 46.88 -7.88
N ALA A 279 45.43 47.41 -6.65
CA ALA A 279 46.31 48.50 -6.25
C ALA A 279 47.80 48.09 -6.31
N VAL A 280 48.13 46.85 -5.93
CA VAL A 280 49.50 46.31 -6.03
C VAL A 280 49.92 46.14 -7.49
N VAL A 281 49.04 45.64 -8.36
CA VAL A 281 49.29 45.51 -9.80
C VAL A 281 49.57 46.87 -10.42
N LEU A 282 48.66 47.82 -10.24
CA LEU A 282 48.76 49.16 -10.83
C LEU A 282 49.96 49.94 -10.28
N GLY A 283 50.19 49.89 -8.96
CA GLY A 283 51.32 50.54 -8.31
C GLY A 283 52.66 49.96 -8.76
N GLY A 284 52.78 48.64 -8.88
CA GLY A 284 53.97 47.98 -9.42
C GLY A 284 54.26 48.40 -10.86
N LEU A 285 53.25 48.41 -11.74
CA LEU A 285 53.41 48.84 -13.13
C LEU A 285 53.77 50.32 -13.27
N GLU A 286 53.18 51.20 -12.45
CA GLU A 286 53.47 52.64 -12.48
C GLU A 286 54.91 52.94 -12.01
N LEU A 287 55.37 52.27 -10.95
CA LEU A 287 56.73 52.40 -10.45
C LEU A 287 57.75 51.80 -11.40
N ALA A 288 57.45 50.64 -12.00
CA ALA A 288 58.28 50.05 -13.06
C ALA A 288 58.45 51.04 -14.21
N ARG A 289 57.36 51.62 -14.71
CA ARG A 289 57.38 52.58 -15.84
C ARG A 289 58.20 53.84 -15.53
N ARG A 290 58.20 54.32 -14.28
CA ARG A 290 59.05 55.46 -13.86
C ARG A 290 60.53 55.09 -13.75
N ALA A 291 60.85 53.84 -13.42
CA ALA A 291 62.22 53.35 -13.27
C ALA A 291 62.87 52.94 -14.61
N VAL A 292 62.09 52.81 -15.69
CA VAL A 292 62.60 52.54 -17.06
C VAL A 292 63.62 53.62 -17.44
N GLY A 293 64.80 53.17 -17.90
CA GLY A 293 65.92 54.04 -18.29
C GLY A 293 66.87 54.44 -17.15
N HIS A 294 66.57 54.09 -15.89
CA HIS A 294 67.41 54.43 -14.73
C HIS A 294 68.07 53.21 -14.09
N ASP A 295 67.28 52.21 -13.67
CA ASP A 295 67.78 51.01 -13.00
C ASP A 295 66.98 49.75 -13.42
N PRO A 296 67.56 48.87 -14.26
CA PRO A 296 66.93 47.63 -14.70
C PRO A 296 66.52 46.69 -13.56
N ALA A 297 67.27 46.66 -12.45
CA ALA A 297 66.96 45.78 -11.31
C ALA A 297 65.73 46.27 -10.54
N THR A 298 65.58 47.58 -10.38
CA THR A 298 64.38 48.19 -9.78
C THR A 298 63.15 48.01 -10.67
N VAL A 299 63.29 48.12 -12.00
CA VAL A 299 62.20 47.82 -12.95
C VAL A 299 61.74 46.38 -12.80
N ALA A 300 62.66 45.41 -12.81
CA ALA A 300 62.33 43.98 -12.67
C ALA A 300 61.56 43.71 -11.37
N ARG A 301 62.05 44.22 -10.25
CA ARG A 301 61.38 44.05 -8.94
C ARG A 301 59.95 44.61 -8.91
N HIS A 302 59.71 45.74 -9.57
CA HIS A 302 58.36 46.34 -9.63
C HIS A 302 57.41 45.56 -10.56
N LEU A 303 57.94 44.97 -11.65
CA LEU A 303 57.19 44.07 -12.52
C LEU A 303 56.87 42.74 -11.82
N ASP A 304 57.79 42.18 -11.03
CA ASP A 304 57.56 40.97 -10.23
C ASP A 304 56.43 41.19 -9.22
N ASN A 305 56.45 42.33 -8.50
CA ASN A 305 55.39 42.69 -7.57
C ASN A 305 54.01 42.83 -8.24
N ALA A 306 53.97 43.42 -9.44
CA ALA A 306 52.73 43.52 -10.21
C ALA A 306 52.24 42.14 -10.66
N THR A 307 53.15 41.26 -11.07
CA THR A 307 52.85 39.88 -11.47
C THR A 307 52.28 39.07 -10.30
N ASP A 308 52.87 39.20 -9.11
CA ASP A 308 52.36 38.59 -7.88
C ASP A 308 50.98 39.11 -7.46
N GLY A 309 50.72 40.40 -7.65
CA GLY A 309 49.39 41.00 -7.47
C GLY A 309 48.36 40.36 -8.39
N ALA A 310 48.69 40.22 -9.68
CA ALA A 310 47.79 39.66 -10.70
C ALA A 310 47.52 38.16 -10.48
N ASN A 311 48.55 37.38 -10.12
CA ASN A 311 48.42 35.96 -9.82
C ASN A 311 47.51 35.71 -8.61
N ARG A 312 47.62 36.54 -7.57
CA ARG A 312 46.73 36.48 -6.39
C ARG A 312 45.30 36.84 -6.72
N ALA A 313 45.08 37.87 -7.54
CA ALA A 313 43.75 38.24 -8.01
C ALA A 313 43.08 37.08 -8.77
N ALA A 314 43.82 36.44 -9.69
CA ALA A 314 43.32 35.29 -10.44
C ALA A 314 43.01 34.08 -9.53
N ALA A 315 43.78 33.87 -8.47
CA ALA A 315 43.50 32.81 -7.49
C ALA A 315 42.23 33.08 -6.67
N LEU A 316 41.98 34.35 -6.29
CA LEU A 316 40.77 34.76 -5.59
C LEU A 316 39.53 34.54 -6.46
N THR A 317 39.57 34.95 -7.73
CA THR A 317 38.45 34.75 -8.68
C THR A 317 38.11 33.28 -8.88
N ARG A 318 39.13 32.39 -8.96
CA ARG A 318 38.90 30.93 -9.06
C ARG A 318 38.19 30.37 -7.83
N ARG A 319 38.55 30.81 -6.61
CA ARG A 319 37.92 30.35 -5.35
C ARG A 319 36.48 30.82 -5.23
N LEU A 320 36.19 32.04 -5.65
CA LEU A 320 34.83 32.62 -5.70
C LEU A 320 33.89 31.84 -6.62
N LEU A 321 34.37 31.48 -7.80
CA LEU A 321 33.61 30.73 -8.78
C LEU A 321 33.36 29.28 -8.32
N ALA A 322 34.30 28.67 -7.61
CA ALA A 322 34.13 27.37 -6.97
C ALA A 322 33.06 27.40 -5.86
N PHE A 323 32.97 28.50 -5.09
CA PHE A 323 31.94 28.68 -4.06
C PHE A 323 30.53 28.93 -4.64
N SER A 324 30.44 29.53 -5.84
CA SER A 324 29.17 29.88 -6.47
C SER A 324 28.47 28.71 -7.19
N ARG A 325 29.13 27.57 -7.39
CA ARG A 325 28.57 26.42 -8.12
C ARG A 325 28.22 25.28 -7.17
N GLU A 326 27.01 24.73 -7.34
CA GLU A 326 26.70 23.35 -6.96
C GLU A 326 27.40 22.43 -7.97
N GLU A 327 28.66 22.05 -7.71
CA GLU A 327 29.26 20.97 -8.47
C GLU A 327 28.59 19.65 -8.10
N SER A 328 28.05 18.95 -9.11
CA SER A 328 27.62 17.57 -8.98
C SER A 328 28.84 16.71 -8.71
N LEU A 329 28.94 16.15 -7.50
CA LEU A 329 30.03 15.26 -7.10
C LEU A 329 30.19 14.11 -8.09
N LYS A 330 31.43 13.74 -8.38
CA LYS A 330 31.76 12.52 -9.14
C LYS A 330 32.54 11.56 -8.23
N PRO A 331 31.84 10.79 -7.36
CA PRO A 331 32.50 9.82 -6.51
C PRO A 331 33.17 8.73 -7.36
N GLU A 332 34.43 8.44 -7.07
CA GLU A 332 35.19 7.33 -7.66
C GLU A 332 35.97 6.58 -6.57
N PRO A 333 36.33 5.30 -6.79
CA PRO A 333 37.21 4.56 -5.88
C PRO A 333 38.65 5.10 -5.97
N ILE A 334 39.18 5.54 -4.83
CA ILE A 334 40.49 6.20 -4.72
C ILE A 334 41.36 5.46 -3.71
N ALA A 335 42.57 5.09 -4.14
CA ALA A 335 43.64 4.69 -3.23
C ALA A 335 44.31 5.94 -2.64
N ALA A 336 44.15 6.17 -1.33
CA ALA A 336 44.65 7.37 -0.65
C ALA A 336 46.18 7.56 -0.81
N ALA A 337 46.94 6.47 -0.77
CA ALA A 337 48.39 6.50 -0.98
C ALA A 337 48.77 6.98 -2.40
N ALA A 338 48.04 6.51 -3.42
CA ALA A 338 48.27 6.92 -4.80
C ALA A 338 47.91 8.40 -5.04
N LEU A 339 46.84 8.87 -4.38
CA LEU A 339 46.46 10.29 -4.38
C LEU A 339 47.57 11.16 -3.79
N VAL A 340 48.05 10.84 -2.58
CA VAL A 340 49.13 11.60 -1.92
C VAL A 340 50.41 11.57 -2.76
N SER A 341 50.79 10.40 -3.29
CA SER A 341 51.98 10.26 -4.15
C SER A 341 51.87 11.13 -5.41
N GLY A 342 50.70 11.17 -6.06
CA GLY A 342 50.46 11.99 -7.26
C GLY A 342 50.49 13.49 -6.99
N MET A 343 50.29 13.91 -5.74
CA MET A 343 50.32 15.30 -5.32
C MET A 343 51.70 15.81 -4.87
N SER A 344 52.73 14.94 -4.80
CA SER A 344 54.03 15.27 -4.20
C SER A 344 54.65 16.56 -4.75
N GLU A 345 54.67 16.73 -6.08
CA GLU A 345 55.23 17.93 -6.74
C GLU A 345 54.43 19.20 -6.43
N LEU A 346 53.09 19.09 -6.36
CA LEU A 346 52.22 20.21 -6.05
C LEU A 346 52.38 20.65 -4.60
N ILE A 347 52.46 19.68 -3.68
CA ILE A 347 52.67 19.91 -2.24
C ILE A 347 54.04 20.57 -2.03
N ASP A 348 55.09 20.05 -2.65
CA ASP A 348 56.45 20.57 -2.54
C ASP A 348 56.52 22.05 -3.00
N ARG A 349 55.96 22.37 -4.17
CA ARG A 349 55.88 23.75 -4.67
C ARG A 349 55.06 24.68 -3.78
N THR A 350 54.02 24.17 -3.12
CA THR A 350 53.14 24.98 -2.28
C THR A 350 53.75 25.28 -0.92
N LEU A 351 54.56 24.36 -0.39
CA LEU A 351 55.19 24.49 0.92
C LEU A 351 56.55 25.21 0.85
N GLY A 352 57.25 25.06 -0.27
CA GLY A 352 58.57 25.65 -0.52
C GLY A 352 59.71 24.90 0.18
N ASP A 353 60.95 25.21 -0.22
CA ASP A 353 62.17 24.46 0.16
C ASP A 353 62.47 24.38 1.67
N ALA A 354 61.80 25.20 2.47
CA ALA A 354 62.07 25.36 3.90
C ALA A 354 61.25 24.40 4.80
N ILE A 355 60.36 23.58 4.21
CA ILE A 355 59.62 22.53 4.91
C ILE A 355 59.98 21.17 4.33
N THR A 356 60.41 20.25 5.20
CA THR A 356 60.65 18.85 4.81
C THR A 356 59.34 18.08 4.81
N VAL A 357 58.91 17.59 3.63
CA VAL A 357 57.73 16.75 3.47
C VAL A 357 58.11 15.28 3.54
N VAL A 358 57.43 14.52 4.40
CA VAL A 358 57.62 13.07 4.55
C VAL A 358 56.29 12.36 4.31
N VAL A 359 56.23 11.53 3.28
CA VAL A 359 55.05 10.71 2.98
C VAL A 359 55.26 9.30 3.54
N ARG A 360 54.26 8.76 4.24
CA ARG A 360 54.24 7.39 4.79
C ARG A 360 52.96 6.70 4.35
N ASP A 361 53.08 5.43 3.94
CA ASP A 361 51.93 4.62 3.56
C ASP A 361 51.88 3.30 4.34
N ASP A 362 50.77 3.08 5.02
CA ASP A 362 50.35 1.84 5.69
C ASP A 362 48.85 1.57 5.44
N ALA A 363 48.28 2.08 4.33
CA ALA A 363 46.85 1.95 4.04
C ALA A 363 46.43 0.56 3.52
N ARG A 364 47.35 -0.41 3.45
CA ARG A 364 47.11 -1.82 3.06
C ARG A 364 46.34 -1.98 1.73
N GLY A 365 46.45 -1.00 0.83
CA GLY A 365 45.74 -0.97 -0.45
C GLY A 365 44.24 -0.70 -0.37
N TRP A 366 43.72 -0.28 0.79
CA TRP A 366 42.31 0.06 0.95
C TRP A 366 41.95 1.33 0.15
N GLN A 367 40.75 1.34 -0.40
CA GLN A 367 40.22 2.43 -1.21
C GLN A 367 39.08 3.14 -0.48
N VAL A 368 38.86 4.40 -0.85
CA VAL A 368 37.75 5.24 -0.38
C VAL A 368 36.90 5.66 -1.57
N HIS A 369 35.59 5.78 -1.38
CA HIS A 369 34.67 6.21 -2.44
C HIS A 369 34.42 7.72 -2.31
N ALA A 370 35.14 8.54 -3.06
CA ALA A 370 35.11 10.00 -2.91
C ALA A 370 35.36 10.74 -4.22
N ASP A 371 35.07 12.04 -4.26
CA ASP A 371 35.48 12.90 -5.37
C ASP A 371 36.97 13.22 -5.25
N ARG A 372 37.75 12.88 -6.29
CA ARG A 372 39.21 13.05 -6.31
C ARG A 372 39.63 14.49 -6.05
N VAL A 373 39.01 15.44 -6.73
CA VAL A 373 39.40 16.85 -6.66
C VAL A 373 39.13 17.40 -5.26
N GLN A 374 38.02 17.00 -4.64
CA GLN A 374 37.72 17.42 -3.26
C GLN A 374 38.70 16.84 -2.24
N LEU A 375 39.13 15.58 -2.41
CA LEU A 375 40.10 14.95 -1.51
C LEU A 375 41.51 15.53 -1.68
N GLU A 376 41.93 15.83 -2.92
CA GLU A 376 43.19 16.56 -3.19
C GLU A 376 43.18 17.95 -2.55
N ASN A 377 42.07 18.68 -2.69
CA ASN A 377 41.91 19.99 -2.06
C ASN A 377 41.94 19.92 -0.52
N ALA A 378 41.36 18.88 0.08
CA ALA A 378 41.43 18.66 1.52
C ALA A 378 42.87 18.45 2.01
N VAL A 379 43.65 17.59 1.33
CA VAL A 379 45.08 17.37 1.64
C VAL A 379 45.87 18.67 1.51
N LEU A 380 45.65 19.42 0.43
CA LEU A 380 46.37 20.68 0.18
C LEU A 380 46.02 21.74 1.24
N ASN A 381 44.76 21.85 1.62
CA ASN A 381 44.32 22.78 2.67
C ASN A 381 44.97 22.45 4.03
N LEU A 382 45.05 21.17 4.39
CA LEU A 382 45.78 20.73 5.59
C LEU A 382 47.27 21.07 5.51
N ALA A 383 47.91 20.81 4.37
CA ALA A 383 49.33 21.11 4.16
C ALA A 383 49.62 22.62 4.25
N VAL A 384 48.77 23.48 3.67
CA VAL A 384 48.90 24.95 3.78
C VAL A 384 48.68 25.42 5.21
N ASN A 385 47.68 24.87 5.92
CA ASN A 385 47.45 25.20 7.32
C ASN A 385 48.65 24.81 8.20
N ALA A 386 49.24 23.65 7.95
CA ALA A 386 50.45 23.19 8.61
C ALA A 386 51.66 24.10 8.35
N ARG A 387 51.91 24.50 7.10
CA ARG A 387 52.98 25.47 6.75
C ARG A 387 52.84 26.77 7.53
N ASP A 388 51.63 27.31 7.55
CA ASP A 388 51.37 28.58 8.21
C ASP A 388 51.55 28.45 9.73
N ALA A 389 51.15 27.32 10.33
CA ALA A 389 51.40 27.01 11.75
C ALA A 389 52.90 26.84 12.08
N MET A 390 53.70 26.45 11.09
CA MET A 390 55.17 26.34 11.19
C MET A 390 55.92 27.64 10.83
N ASN A 391 55.22 28.73 10.53
CA ASN A 391 55.83 29.97 10.00
C ASN A 391 56.75 29.71 8.79
N GLY A 392 56.39 28.73 7.96
CA GLY A 392 57.13 28.36 6.74
C GLY A 392 58.41 27.54 6.96
N ARG A 393 58.71 27.05 8.17
CA ARG A 393 59.88 26.18 8.43
C ARG A 393 59.55 25.03 9.37
N GLY A 394 59.85 23.79 8.98
CA GLY A 394 59.63 22.63 9.85
C GLY A 394 59.47 21.34 9.07
N ARG A 395 58.76 20.38 9.67
CA ARG A 395 58.52 19.06 9.07
C ARG A 395 57.03 18.78 8.96
N LEU A 396 56.58 18.41 7.76
CA LEU A 396 55.23 17.95 7.48
C LEU A 396 55.28 16.44 7.23
N VAL A 397 54.45 15.67 7.93
CA VAL A 397 54.26 14.24 7.68
C VAL A 397 52.86 14.02 7.15
N ILE A 398 52.73 13.38 5.99
CA ILE A 398 51.45 12.91 5.45
C ILE A 398 51.47 11.39 5.52
N ALA A 399 50.60 10.81 6.35
CA ALA A 399 50.52 9.38 6.57
C ALA A 399 49.16 8.84 6.14
N THR A 400 49.17 7.79 5.32
CA THR A 400 47.97 7.00 5.00
C THR A 400 48.01 5.69 5.79
N GLY A 401 46.87 5.26 6.32
CA GLY A 401 46.78 4.07 7.16
C GLY A 401 45.46 3.32 7.01
N ALA A 402 45.38 2.15 7.61
CA ALA A 402 44.17 1.32 7.68
C ALA A 402 43.88 0.98 9.13
N THR A 403 42.69 1.34 9.61
CA THR A 403 42.26 1.07 10.99
C THR A 403 40.84 0.52 11.02
N THR A 404 40.55 -0.35 11.98
CA THR A 404 39.20 -0.83 12.26
C THR A 404 38.77 -0.23 13.59
N LEU A 405 37.74 0.60 13.58
CA LEU A 405 37.21 1.25 14.78
C LEU A 405 36.17 0.34 15.44
N ALA A 406 36.31 0.15 16.76
CA ALA A 406 35.24 -0.37 17.62
C ALA A 406 34.29 0.78 18.03
N ASP A 407 33.08 0.45 18.51
CA ASP A 407 32.16 1.48 19.04
C ASP A 407 32.89 2.38 20.05
N ASP A 408 32.64 3.69 19.95
CA ASP A 408 33.07 4.75 20.89
C ASP A 408 34.53 5.25 20.79
N HIS A 409 35.27 5.01 19.70
CA HIS A 409 36.67 5.47 19.56
C HIS A 409 36.88 6.87 18.95
N VAL A 410 35.97 7.35 18.10
CA VAL A 410 36.04 8.67 17.44
C VAL A 410 34.62 9.22 17.32
N ASP A 411 34.40 10.46 17.77
CA ASP A 411 33.09 11.12 17.68
C ASP A 411 32.54 11.06 16.24
N ASP A 412 31.25 10.76 16.12
CA ASP A 412 30.49 10.62 14.85
C ASP A 412 30.93 9.47 13.89
N CYS A 413 31.79 8.53 14.31
CA CYS A 413 32.08 7.31 13.53
C CYS A 413 31.32 6.08 14.04
N CYS A 414 30.76 5.28 13.13
CA CYS A 414 30.24 3.96 13.45
C CYS A 414 31.38 2.92 13.53
N ALA A 415 31.18 1.80 14.22
CA ALA A 415 32.12 0.68 14.15
C ALA A 415 32.32 0.21 12.70
N GLY A 416 33.57 0.03 12.25
CA GLY A 416 33.87 -0.36 10.88
C GLY A 416 35.33 -0.21 10.44
N ASP A 417 35.60 -0.58 9.17
CA ASP A 417 36.90 -0.42 8.52
C ASP A 417 37.04 0.99 7.91
N TYR A 418 38.12 1.68 8.28
CA TYR A 418 38.42 3.04 7.85
C TYR A 418 39.82 3.14 7.25
N VAL A 419 39.94 3.88 6.14
CA VAL A 419 41.21 4.41 5.64
C VAL A 419 41.50 5.70 6.39
N THR A 420 42.67 5.80 6.99
CA THR A 420 43.12 7.01 7.68
C THR A 420 44.02 7.84 6.78
N LEU A 421 43.81 9.15 6.80
CA LEU A 421 44.69 10.14 6.16
C LEU A 421 45.06 11.18 7.22
N ALA A 422 46.29 11.12 7.71
CA ALA A 422 46.80 11.98 8.76
C ALA A 422 47.82 12.99 8.21
N VAL A 423 47.67 14.25 8.60
CA VAL A 423 48.63 15.32 8.31
C VAL A 423 49.15 15.87 9.64
N THR A 424 50.45 15.67 9.89
CA THR A 424 51.14 16.07 11.12
C THR A 424 52.18 17.15 10.83
N ASP A 425 52.10 18.26 11.55
CA ASP A 425 53.07 19.35 11.51
C ASP A 425 53.83 19.52 12.83
N THR A 426 54.99 20.17 12.76
CA THR A 426 55.80 20.54 13.93
C THR A 426 55.64 22.01 14.31
N GLY A 427 54.48 22.60 14.04
CA GLY A 427 54.18 24.01 14.24
C GLY A 427 53.84 24.38 15.68
N THR A 428 53.20 25.52 15.86
CA THR A 428 52.89 26.07 17.20
C THR A 428 51.78 25.34 17.95
N GLY A 429 51.04 24.44 17.30
CA GLY A 429 49.85 23.80 17.86
C GLY A 429 48.72 24.80 18.17
N MET A 430 47.62 24.28 18.73
CA MET A 430 46.43 25.06 19.12
C MET A 430 46.18 24.99 20.62
N THR A 431 45.59 26.05 21.19
CA THR A 431 45.09 26.02 22.57
C THR A 431 43.72 25.31 22.61
N PRO A 432 43.26 24.83 23.78
CA PRO A 432 41.95 24.19 23.89
C PRO A 432 40.79 25.06 23.38
N GLU A 433 40.85 26.37 23.62
CA GLU A 433 39.81 27.32 23.18
C GLU A 433 39.77 27.49 21.66
N VAL A 434 40.92 27.33 20.98
CA VAL A 434 41.02 27.35 19.52
C VAL A 434 40.53 26.02 18.93
N LEU A 435 40.85 24.90 19.59
CA LEU A 435 40.43 23.56 19.17
C LEU A 435 38.91 23.39 19.20
N GLU A 436 38.22 23.89 20.23
CA GLU A 436 36.75 23.83 20.33
C GLU A 436 36.06 24.57 19.17
N ARG A 437 36.69 25.65 18.70
CA ARG A 437 36.12 26.56 17.69
C ARG A 437 36.62 26.30 16.29
N VAL A 438 37.58 25.39 16.11
CA VAL A 438 38.23 25.14 14.81
C VAL A 438 37.25 24.60 13.75
N TYR A 439 36.13 24.04 14.19
CA TYR A 439 35.05 23.54 13.34
C TYR A 439 34.07 24.62 12.91
N GLU A 440 34.08 25.80 13.54
CA GLU A 440 33.21 26.93 13.19
C GLU A 440 33.59 27.48 11.81
N PRO A 441 32.64 27.63 10.88
CA PRO A 441 32.89 28.33 9.62
C PRO A 441 33.40 29.76 9.87
N PHE A 442 34.41 30.17 9.09
CA PHE A 442 35.04 31.51 9.15
C PHE A 442 35.90 31.79 10.39
N PHE A 443 36.03 30.84 11.32
CA PHE A 443 36.95 30.99 12.46
C PHE A 443 38.42 30.89 12.02
N THR A 444 39.23 31.88 12.39
CA THR A 444 40.67 31.91 12.10
C THR A 444 41.43 32.67 13.19
N THR A 445 42.58 32.16 13.59
CA THR A 445 43.53 32.84 14.50
C THR A 445 44.55 33.71 13.77
N LYS A 446 44.54 33.68 12.42
CA LYS A 446 45.42 34.46 11.55
C LYS A 446 44.92 35.91 11.43
N ALA A 447 45.84 36.86 11.24
CA ALA A 447 45.50 38.26 10.99
C ALA A 447 44.56 38.43 9.77
N ALA A 448 43.72 39.46 9.81
CA ALA A 448 42.74 39.76 8.76
C ALA A 448 43.40 39.79 7.36
N GLY A 449 42.83 39.05 6.40
CA GLY A 449 43.34 38.91 5.03
C GLY A 449 44.37 37.80 4.81
N LYS A 450 44.86 37.12 5.86
CA LYS A 450 45.80 35.98 5.74
C LYS A 450 45.14 34.60 5.92
N GLY A 451 43.90 34.53 6.40
CA GLY A 451 43.15 33.29 6.58
C GLY A 451 41.66 33.52 6.38
N THR A 452 41.01 32.63 5.62
CA THR A 452 39.56 32.71 5.33
C THR A 452 38.70 32.00 6.38
N GLY A 453 39.32 31.20 7.27
CA GLY A 453 38.60 30.37 8.25
C GLY A 453 37.72 29.27 7.63
N LEU A 454 37.84 29.02 6.32
CA LEU A 454 37.01 28.05 5.58
C LEU A 454 37.70 26.70 5.37
N GLY A 455 39.02 26.61 5.53
CA GLY A 455 39.77 25.40 5.19
C GLY A 455 39.35 24.16 5.99
N LEU A 456 39.34 24.24 7.32
CA LEU A 456 38.99 23.12 8.19
C LEU A 456 37.49 22.82 8.23
N SER A 457 36.64 23.84 8.14
CA SER A 457 35.18 23.67 8.07
C SER A 457 34.71 23.01 6.76
N GLN A 458 35.39 23.29 5.63
CA GLN A 458 35.13 22.58 4.36
C GLN A 458 35.57 21.11 4.42
N ILE A 459 36.72 20.82 5.05
CA ILE A 459 37.19 19.44 5.24
C ILE A 459 36.21 18.67 6.14
N PHE A 460 35.69 19.29 7.18
CA PHE A 460 34.66 18.70 8.03
C PHE A 460 33.37 18.37 7.26
N GLY A 461 32.91 19.30 6.41
CA GLY A 461 31.77 19.07 5.53
C GLY A 461 31.99 17.90 4.57
N LEU A 462 33.17 17.82 3.94
CA LEU A 462 33.56 16.71 3.07
C LEU A 462 33.54 15.37 3.81
N VAL A 463 34.17 15.30 4.98
CA VAL A 463 34.29 14.05 5.74
C VAL A 463 32.92 13.57 6.24
N ARG A 464 32.05 14.46 6.74
CA ARG A 464 30.67 14.10 7.09
C ARG A 464 29.85 13.63 5.90
N GLN A 465 30.03 14.26 4.74
CA GLN A 465 29.36 13.84 3.50
C GLN A 465 29.78 12.42 3.07
N LEU A 466 31.03 12.06 3.33
CA LEU A 466 31.58 10.70 3.12
C LEU A 466 31.25 9.73 4.27
N ARG A 467 30.45 10.15 5.28
CA ARG A 467 30.16 9.37 6.50
C ARG A 467 31.41 8.95 7.27
N GLY A 468 32.45 9.78 7.21
CA GLY A 468 33.68 9.63 7.96
C GLY A 468 33.72 10.50 9.21
N GLY A 469 34.85 10.45 9.92
CA GLY A 469 35.12 11.31 11.08
C GLY A 469 36.47 12.00 11.02
N ILE A 470 36.67 12.99 11.88
CA ILE A 470 37.91 13.76 11.99
C ILE A 470 38.36 13.74 13.45
N ALA A 471 39.63 13.43 13.68
CA ALA A 471 40.28 13.65 14.97
C ALA A 471 41.41 14.67 14.82
N ILE A 472 41.56 15.55 15.81
CA ILE A 472 42.63 16.54 15.86
C ILE A 472 43.38 16.36 17.17
N GLU A 473 44.65 16.00 17.08
CA GLU A 473 45.57 15.93 18.21
C GLU A 473 46.50 17.14 18.16
N THR A 474 46.45 18.00 19.17
CA THR A 474 47.23 19.25 19.19
C THR A 474 47.50 19.69 20.63
N ALA A 475 48.64 20.33 20.85
CA ALA A 475 48.95 21.01 22.09
C ALA A 475 49.86 22.21 21.80
N PRO A 476 49.78 23.29 22.61
CA PRO A 476 50.64 24.45 22.43
C PRO A 476 52.13 24.07 22.40
N GLY A 477 52.84 24.44 21.34
CA GLY A 477 54.25 24.16 21.11
C GLY A 477 54.59 22.75 20.63
N CYS A 478 53.60 21.86 20.47
CA CYS A 478 53.81 20.44 20.12
C CYS A 478 53.40 20.08 18.67
N GLY A 479 52.95 21.06 17.87
CA GLY A 479 52.41 20.82 16.53
C GLY A 479 50.96 20.33 16.54
N THR A 480 50.46 19.97 15.36
CA THR A 480 49.09 19.47 15.17
C THR A 480 49.09 18.24 14.27
N THR A 481 48.28 17.24 14.62
CA THR A 481 47.93 16.11 13.75
C THR A 481 46.44 16.15 13.47
N VAL A 482 46.06 16.23 12.21
CA VAL A 482 44.67 16.09 11.76
C VAL A 482 44.51 14.76 11.05
N THR A 483 43.66 13.89 11.57
CA THR A 483 43.39 12.55 11.03
C THR A 483 41.98 12.48 10.48
N LEU A 484 41.85 12.20 9.19
CA LEU A 484 40.57 11.93 8.54
C LEU A 484 40.33 10.42 8.51
N TYR A 485 39.18 9.98 9.02
CA TYR A 485 38.70 8.60 8.98
C TYR A 485 37.67 8.47 7.86
N LEU A 486 38.04 7.79 6.78
CA LEU A 486 37.19 7.63 5.60
C LEU A 486 36.72 6.17 5.49
N PRO A 487 35.42 5.89 5.37
CA PRO A 487 34.93 4.52 5.27
C PRO A 487 35.57 3.78 4.10
N ARG A 488 36.01 2.55 4.35
CA ARG A 488 36.56 1.69 3.31
C ARG A 488 35.51 1.37 2.25
N ASP A 489 35.85 1.61 0.99
CA ASP A 489 35.08 1.13 -0.14
C ASP A 489 35.25 -0.39 -0.28
N THR A 490 34.15 -1.13 -0.13
CA THR A 490 34.10 -2.60 -0.30
C THR A 490 33.52 -3.01 -1.66
N SER A 491 33.19 -2.03 -2.51
CA SER A 491 32.43 -2.22 -3.76
C SER A 491 33.27 -2.72 -4.94
N ALA A 492 34.60 -2.78 -4.83
CA ALA A 492 35.48 -3.12 -5.94
C ALA A 492 36.47 -4.24 -5.60
N GLY A 493 36.19 -5.42 -6.13
CA GLY A 493 37.21 -6.45 -6.36
C GLY A 493 38.17 -6.01 -7.47
N THR A 494 39.46 -6.13 -7.20
CA THR A 494 40.58 -6.26 -8.14
C THR A 494 40.42 -5.57 -9.51
N ALA A 495 40.66 -4.27 -9.57
CA ALA A 495 41.01 -3.61 -10.82
C ALA A 495 42.54 -3.59 -10.96
N ALA A 496 43.04 -4.24 -12.02
CA ALA A 496 44.45 -4.25 -12.40
C ALA A 496 44.96 -2.83 -12.71
N PRO A 497 46.27 -2.54 -12.55
CA PRO A 497 46.80 -1.20 -12.77
C PRO A 497 46.66 -0.80 -14.24
N ALA A 498 45.97 0.31 -14.49
CA ALA A 498 46.06 1.00 -15.77
C ALA A 498 47.50 1.51 -15.95
N ALA A 499 48.07 1.20 -17.12
CA ALA A 499 49.45 1.51 -17.45
C ALA A 499 49.77 3.01 -17.34
N VAL A 500 50.86 3.32 -16.66
CA VAL A 500 51.48 4.64 -16.62
C VAL A 500 51.92 5.01 -18.04
N VAL A 501 51.25 5.99 -18.65
CA VAL A 501 51.76 6.65 -19.86
C VAL A 501 52.91 7.56 -19.42
N ALA A 502 54.09 7.32 -19.98
CA ALA A 502 55.30 8.08 -19.69
C ALA A 502 55.16 9.56 -20.13
N PRO A 503 55.82 10.52 -19.45
CA PRO A 503 55.80 11.91 -19.87
C PRO A 503 56.56 12.08 -21.19
N VAL A 504 55.84 12.52 -22.24
CA VAL A 504 56.44 12.93 -23.51
C VAL A 504 57.20 14.23 -23.28
N THR A 505 58.52 14.17 -23.38
CA THR A 505 59.40 15.34 -23.42
C THR A 505 59.18 16.04 -24.77
N VAL A 506 58.55 17.21 -24.76
CA VAL A 506 58.37 18.02 -25.98
C VAL A 506 59.72 18.67 -26.30
N ALA A 507 60.28 18.36 -27.48
CA ALA A 507 61.51 18.96 -27.97
C ALA A 507 61.31 20.48 -28.22
N PRO A 508 62.35 21.32 -28.11
CA PRO A 508 62.26 22.73 -28.45
C PRO A 508 61.89 22.88 -29.93
N LEU A 509 60.86 23.68 -30.22
CA LEU A 509 60.48 24.03 -31.58
C LEU A 509 61.58 24.94 -32.16
N ALA A 510 62.42 24.42 -33.07
CA ALA A 510 63.58 25.15 -33.59
C ALA A 510 63.24 26.11 -34.76
N GLU A 511 61.97 26.23 -35.16
CA GLU A 511 61.53 27.01 -36.31
C GLU A 511 60.46 28.05 -35.93
N ALA A 512 60.56 29.25 -36.53
CA ALA A 512 59.62 30.34 -36.32
C ALA A 512 58.28 30.05 -37.02
N LEU A 513 57.22 29.79 -36.24
CA LEU A 513 55.88 29.55 -36.76
C LEU A 513 55.20 30.82 -37.27
N ARG A 514 54.35 30.68 -38.28
CA ARG A 514 53.36 31.69 -38.68
C ARG A 514 52.01 31.39 -38.01
N VAL A 515 51.53 32.32 -37.18
CA VAL A 515 50.38 32.11 -36.29
C VAL A 515 49.26 33.11 -36.62
N LEU A 516 48.05 32.64 -36.93
CA LEU A 516 46.87 33.49 -37.02
C LEU A 516 46.24 33.63 -35.63
N VAL A 517 46.13 34.84 -35.11
CA VAL A 517 45.50 35.13 -33.81
C VAL A 517 44.14 35.76 -34.04
N VAL A 518 43.07 35.07 -33.63
CA VAL A 518 41.68 35.52 -33.73
C VAL A 518 41.17 35.89 -32.33
N GLU A 519 41.01 37.18 -32.08
CA GLU A 519 40.64 37.75 -30.78
C GLU A 519 39.90 39.08 -31.00
N ASP A 520 38.75 39.28 -30.37
CA ASP A 520 37.92 40.48 -30.54
C ASP A 520 38.34 41.64 -29.62
N ASP A 521 38.95 41.37 -28.47
CA ASP A 521 39.51 42.42 -27.61
C ASP A 521 40.86 42.92 -28.18
N PRO A 522 40.93 44.18 -28.67
CA PRO A 522 42.15 44.71 -29.29
C PRO A 522 43.35 44.75 -28.33
N ARG A 523 43.13 44.80 -27.01
CA ARG A 523 44.20 44.81 -26.00
C ARG A 523 44.77 43.41 -25.80
N VAL A 524 43.91 42.39 -25.75
CA VAL A 524 44.31 40.98 -25.63
C VAL A 524 44.98 40.51 -26.92
N LEU A 525 44.45 40.94 -28.07
CA LEU A 525 45.04 40.67 -29.38
C LEU A 525 46.45 41.25 -29.44
N ALA A 526 46.63 42.54 -29.12
CA ALA A 526 47.94 43.18 -29.11
C ALA A 526 48.93 42.51 -28.13
N ALA A 527 48.47 42.15 -26.92
CA ALA A 527 49.31 41.46 -25.94
C ALA A 527 49.74 40.07 -26.40
N THR A 528 48.84 39.32 -27.02
CA THR A 528 49.12 37.97 -27.54
C THR A 528 50.08 38.04 -28.73
N MET A 529 49.91 39.03 -29.62
CA MET A 529 50.82 39.29 -30.73
C MET A 529 52.25 39.58 -30.23
N MET A 530 52.40 40.48 -29.25
CA MET A 530 53.71 40.78 -28.64
C MET A 530 54.33 39.55 -27.96
N ALA A 531 53.52 38.72 -27.28
CA ALA A 531 54.01 37.50 -26.65
C ALA A 531 54.51 36.47 -27.68
N LEU A 532 53.84 36.36 -28.83
CA LEU A 532 54.27 35.48 -29.92
C LEU A 532 55.55 35.98 -30.59
N GLU A 533 55.69 37.30 -30.77
CA GLU A 533 56.93 37.90 -31.29
C GLU A 533 58.12 37.67 -30.36
N GLU A 534 57.93 37.80 -29.05
CA GLU A 534 58.96 37.52 -28.03
C GLU A 534 59.38 36.03 -28.03
N LEU A 535 58.45 35.12 -28.31
CA LEU A 535 58.72 33.69 -28.51
C LEU A 535 59.36 33.36 -29.87
N GLY A 536 59.59 34.36 -30.73
CA GLY A 536 60.21 34.20 -32.05
C GLY A 536 59.25 33.73 -33.15
N HIS A 537 57.93 33.83 -32.94
CA HIS A 537 56.91 33.50 -33.94
C HIS A 537 56.43 34.74 -34.70
N ARG A 538 55.96 34.54 -35.94
CA ARG A 538 55.35 35.60 -36.76
C ARG A 538 53.84 35.51 -36.64
N ALA A 539 53.21 36.52 -36.04
CA ALA A 539 51.76 36.50 -35.82
C ALA A 539 51.01 37.40 -36.84
N ILE A 540 49.81 36.99 -37.24
CA ILE A 540 48.86 37.75 -38.07
C ILE A 540 47.63 38.02 -37.21
N ALA A 541 47.27 39.29 -37.09
CA ALA A 541 46.15 39.72 -36.25
C ALA A 541 44.81 39.62 -36.99
N CYS A 542 43.80 39.05 -36.33
CA CYS A 542 42.43 38.96 -36.81
C CYS A 542 41.47 39.39 -35.68
N ASP A 543 40.81 40.53 -35.88
CA ASP A 543 39.92 41.18 -34.91
C ASP A 543 38.47 40.66 -34.93
N ALA A 544 38.14 39.77 -35.88
CA ALA A 544 36.81 39.20 -36.00
C ALA A 544 36.85 37.80 -36.64
N PRO A 545 36.10 36.82 -36.13
CA PRO A 545 36.11 35.43 -36.63
C PRO A 545 35.74 35.32 -38.12
N LEU A 546 34.80 36.15 -38.58
CA LEU A 546 34.35 36.16 -39.98
C LEU A 546 35.44 36.59 -40.98
N LYS A 547 36.52 37.24 -40.54
CA LYS A 547 37.64 37.64 -41.41
C LYS A 547 38.70 36.55 -41.56
N ALA A 548 38.71 35.56 -40.67
CA ALA A 548 39.72 34.50 -40.67
C ALA A 548 39.81 33.71 -42.00
N PRO A 549 38.71 33.32 -42.68
CA PRO A 549 38.80 32.61 -43.96
C PRO A 549 39.49 33.41 -45.07
N ALA A 550 39.25 34.73 -45.13
CA ALA A 550 39.88 35.60 -46.13
C ALA A 550 41.38 35.80 -45.88
N LEU A 551 41.79 35.86 -44.60
CA LEU A 551 43.19 35.93 -44.22
C LEU A 551 43.93 34.61 -44.50
N LEU A 552 43.29 33.47 -44.28
CA LEU A 552 43.83 32.15 -44.61
C LEU A 552 44.03 31.99 -46.13
N ALA A 553 43.06 32.43 -46.94
CA ALA A 553 43.16 32.35 -48.41
C ALA A 553 44.27 33.23 -49.03
N GLY A 554 44.76 34.24 -48.29
CA GLY A 554 45.86 35.11 -48.71
C GLY A 554 47.22 34.75 -48.11
N ASN A 555 47.30 33.73 -47.25
CA ASN A 555 48.50 33.35 -46.51
C ASN A 555 48.58 31.82 -46.40
N ASP A 556 49.14 31.18 -47.43
CA ASP A 556 49.15 29.71 -47.57
C ASP A 556 50.12 28.97 -46.62
N ASP A 557 50.86 29.69 -45.79
CA ASP A 557 51.91 29.19 -44.90
C ASP A 557 51.63 29.46 -43.42
N ILE A 558 50.36 29.44 -43.00
CA ILE A 558 49.97 29.53 -41.58
C ILE A 558 50.07 28.15 -40.90
N ASP A 559 50.82 28.06 -39.80
CA ASP A 559 51.08 26.81 -39.08
C ASP A 559 50.09 26.53 -37.94
N LEU A 560 49.57 27.60 -37.32
CA LEU A 560 48.74 27.56 -36.12
C LEU A 560 47.69 28.67 -36.13
N ILE A 561 46.46 28.34 -35.74
CA ILE A 561 45.41 29.29 -35.38
C ILE A 561 45.27 29.32 -33.86
N ILE A 562 45.40 30.50 -33.26
CA ILE A 562 45.04 30.77 -31.88
C ILE A 562 43.72 31.52 -31.88
N SER A 563 42.66 30.96 -31.33
CA SER A 563 41.32 31.57 -31.34
C SER A 563 40.75 31.72 -29.95
N ASP A 564 40.17 32.89 -29.62
CA ASP A 564 39.26 32.99 -28.48
C ASP A 564 38.05 32.08 -28.71
N VAL A 565 37.47 31.58 -27.63
CA VAL A 565 36.28 30.71 -27.67
C VAL A 565 35.02 31.52 -27.87
N LEU A 566 34.89 32.64 -27.15
CA LEU A 566 33.71 33.49 -27.19
C LEU A 566 34.04 34.79 -27.89
N MET A 567 33.47 34.95 -29.09
CA MET A 567 33.57 36.19 -29.86
C MET A 567 32.17 36.60 -30.34
N PRO A 568 31.86 37.90 -30.44
CA PRO A 568 30.60 38.36 -31.00
C PRO A 568 30.38 37.86 -32.44
N GLY A 569 29.19 37.33 -32.70
CA GLY A 569 28.74 36.90 -34.04
C GLY A 569 29.01 35.43 -34.36
N GLN A 570 30.21 34.91 -34.08
CA GLN A 570 30.58 33.51 -34.31
C GLN A 570 31.58 33.04 -33.24
N THR A 571 31.36 31.87 -32.65
CA THR A 571 32.31 31.32 -31.65
C THR A 571 33.57 30.76 -32.31
N GLY A 572 34.65 30.68 -31.54
CA GLY A 572 35.90 30.06 -31.99
C GLY A 572 35.72 28.63 -32.50
N PRO A 573 35.07 27.72 -31.74
CA PRO A 573 34.79 26.36 -32.19
C PRO A 573 33.95 26.30 -33.49
N GLU A 574 32.92 27.15 -33.64
CA GLU A 574 32.12 27.20 -34.87
C GLU A 574 32.94 27.67 -36.09
N MET A 575 33.82 28.66 -35.89
CA MET A 575 34.74 29.13 -36.93
C MET A 575 35.72 28.03 -37.34
N ILE A 576 36.34 27.35 -36.38
CA ILE A 576 37.29 26.26 -36.65
C ILE A 576 36.60 25.08 -37.33
N ALA A 577 35.39 24.72 -36.91
CA ALA A 577 34.60 23.67 -37.57
C ALA A 577 34.31 24.00 -39.04
N ALA A 578 34.05 25.27 -39.38
CA ALA A 578 33.84 25.73 -40.75
C ALA A 578 35.14 25.72 -41.59
N LEU A 579 36.30 25.95 -40.96
CA LEU A 579 37.61 25.99 -41.62
C LEU A 579 38.24 24.59 -41.79
N ALA A 580 37.94 23.66 -40.89
CA ALA A 580 38.55 22.33 -40.84
C ALA A 580 38.52 21.53 -42.17
N PRO A 581 37.45 21.56 -42.99
CA PRO A 581 37.44 20.83 -44.27
C PRO A 581 38.43 21.38 -45.30
N HIS A 582 38.78 22.67 -45.23
CA HIS A 582 39.61 23.36 -46.21
C HIS A 582 41.08 23.47 -45.77
N TYR A 583 41.33 23.52 -44.45
CA TYR A 583 42.66 23.69 -43.87
C TYR A 583 43.00 22.64 -42.80
N PRO A 584 42.94 21.33 -43.11
CA PRO A 584 43.15 20.26 -42.11
C PRO A 584 44.59 20.14 -41.59
N HIS A 585 45.54 20.83 -42.21
CA HIS A 585 46.97 20.80 -41.88
C HIS A 585 47.37 21.83 -40.81
N ILE A 586 46.52 22.83 -40.55
CA ILE A 586 46.81 23.92 -39.61
C ILE A 586 46.48 23.48 -38.17
N ALA A 587 47.38 23.72 -37.21
CA ALA A 587 47.07 23.46 -35.80
C ALA A 587 46.06 24.47 -35.26
N VAL A 588 45.36 24.08 -34.20
CA VAL A 588 44.41 24.96 -33.51
C VAL A 588 44.70 24.93 -32.02
N LEU A 589 44.78 26.10 -31.42
CA LEU A 589 44.83 26.33 -29.98
C LEU A 589 43.68 27.26 -29.60
N PHE A 590 42.78 26.78 -28.74
CA PHE A 590 41.74 27.64 -28.19
C PHE A 590 42.25 28.40 -26.97
N VAL A 591 41.89 29.67 -26.86
CA VAL A 591 42.12 30.49 -25.69
C VAL A 591 40.77 30.80 -25.07
N THR A 592 40.61 30.62 -23.76
CA THR A 592 39.34 30.91 -23.09
C THR A 592 39.55 31.77 -21.85
N GLY A 593 38.66 32.76 -21.67
CA GLY A 593 38.54 33.54 -20.43
C GLY A 593 37.90 32.77 -19.27
N PHE A 594 37.26 31.63 -19.52
CA PHE A 594 36.39 30.97 -18.56
C PHE A 594 36.30 29.43 -18.72
N ALA A 595 36.07 28.73 -17.60
CA ALA A 595 35.82 27.30 -17.58
C ALA A 595 34.32 27.01 -17.36
N GLY A 596 33.57 26.98 -18.46
CA GLY A 596 32.17 26.56 -18.43
C GLY A 596 31.26 27.11 -19.52
N GLU A 597 31.80 27.73 -20.57
CA GLU A 597 30.99 28.30 -21.66
C GLU A 597 31.03 27.48 -22.96
N ALA A 598 31.67 26.30 -22.94
CA ALA A 598 31.57 25.29 -23.99
C ALA A 598 31.78 23.90 -23.38
N ASN A 599 30.97 22.93 -23.81
CA ASN A 599 31.10 21.54 -23.36
C ASN A 599 32.46 20.99 -23.81
N ALA A 600 33.09 20.10 -23.03
CA ALA A 600 34.34 19.45 -23.44
C ALA A 600 34.25 18.75 -24.82
N SER A 601 33.03 18.44 -25.28
CA SER A 601 32.74 17.93 -26.61
C SER A 601 32.91 18.93 -27.76
N GLU A 602 32.82 20.24 -27.52
CA GLU A 602 32.86 21.30 -28.54
C GLU A 602 34.29 21.66 -28.98
N PHE A 603 35.30 21.38 -28.14
CA PHE A 603 36.72 21.64 -28.45
C PHE A 603 37.41 20.49 -29.20
N GLY A 604 36.73 19.35 -29.40
CA GLY A 604 37.28 18.17 -30.06
C GLY A 604 38.58 17.68 -29.41
N ARG A 605 39.64 17.51 -30.23
CA ARG A 605 40.98 17.11 -29.77
C ARG A 605 41.94 18.29 -29.56
N HIS A 606 41.47 19.53 -29.71
CA HIS A 606 42.34 20.70 -29.70
C HIS A 606 42.70 21.14 -28.27
N PRO A 607 43.96 21.52 -28.00
CA PRO A 607 44.36 22.04 -26.70
C PRO A 607 43.68 23.39 -26.39
N VAL A 608 43.54 23.67 -25.09
CA VAL A 608 42.91 24.90 -24.58
C VAL A 608 43.85 25.59 -23.59
N LEU A 609 44.07 26.89 -23.77
CA LEU A 609 44.81 27.79 -22.89
C LEU A 609 43.85 28.73 -22.15
N ARG A 610 44.04 28.92 -20.84
CA ARG A 610 43.15 29.76 -20.02
C ARG A 610 43.75 31.16 -19.79
N LYS A 611 42.95 32.21 -19.97
CA LYS A 611 43.29 33.60 -19.57
C LYS A 611 43.10 33.77 -18.05
N PRO A 612 43.94 34.56 -17.35
CA PRO A 612 45.21 35.10 -17.83
C PRO A 612 46.29 34.00 -17.92
N PHE A 613 47.10 34.03 -18.97
CA PHE A 613 48.22 33.11 -19.19
C PHE A 613 49.56 33.84 -19.18
N THR A 614 50.63 33.12 -18.86
CA THR A 614 52.01 33.62 -18.91
C THR A 614 52.68 33.25 -20.24
N LEU A 615 53.80 33.89 -20.58
CA LEU A 615 54.60 33.60 -21.78
C LEU A 615 54.98 32.11 -21.87
N SER A 616 55.50 31.53 -20.79
CA SER A 616 55.82 30.10 -20.72
C SER A 616 54.58 29.20 -20.77
N GLY A 617 53.42 29.71 -20.35
CA GLY A 617 52.14 29.01 -20.49
C GLY A 617 51.69 28.92 -21.95
N LEU A 618 51.84 30.01 -22.69
CA LEU A 618 51.57 30.10 -24.12
C LEU A 618 52.51 29.19 -24.92
N GLU A 619 53.82 29.24 -24.64
CA GLU A 619 54.84 28.40 -25.28
C GLU A 619 54.54 26.90 -25.15
N ARG A 620 54.23 26.44 -23.93
CA ARG A 620 53.84 25.04 -23.70
C ARG A 620 52.56 24.65 -24.42
N ALA A 621 51.59 25.56 -24.50
CA ALA A 621 50.33 25.29 -25.18
C ALA A 621 50.50 25.19 -26.70
N ILE A 622 51.35 26.06 -27.28
CA ILE A 622 51.76 25.99 -28.68
C ILE A 622 52.47 24.66 -28.97
N GLY A 623 53.43 24.24 -28.12
CA GLY A 623 54.11 22.96 -28.28
C GLY A 623 53.17 21.75 -28.24
N LYS A 624 52.09 21.81 -27.44
CA LYS A 624 51.05 20.76 -27.42
C LYS A 624 50.17 20.78 -28.68
N ALA A 625 49.81 21.95 -29.18
CA ALA A 625 49.04 22.08 -30.44
C ALA A 625 49.88 21.57 -31.63
N MET A 626 51.12 22.06 -31.71
CA MET A 626 52.35 21.39 -32.13
C MET A 626 52.26 19.89 -32.40
N ALA A 627 52.33 19.14 -31.31
CA ALA A 627 52.55 17.70 -31.29
C ALA A 627 51.32 16.83 -31.63
N THR A 628 50.16 17.43 -31.92
CA THR A 628 48.95 16.66 -32.25
C THR A 628 49.03 16.14 -33.70
N GLU A 629 48.86 14.83 -33.92
CA GLU A 629 48.99 14.18 -35.25
C GLU A 629 48.07 14.84 -36.30
N ARG A 630 48.67 15.24 -37.43
CA ARG A 630 48.00 15.94 -38.53
C ARG A 630 48.22 15.24 -39.88
N PRO A 631 47.24 15.24 -40.79
CA PRO A 631 47.45 14.82 -42.18
C PRO A 631 48.37 15.82 -42.90
N ALA A 632 49.34 15.31 -43.68
CA ALA A 632 50.29 16.12 -44.42
C ALA A 632 49.59 17.03 -45.47
N PRO A 633 50.14 18.22 -45.76
CA PRO A 633 49.56 19.14 -46.75
C PRO A 633 49.47 18.47 -48.14
N PRO A 634 48.43 18.77 -48.96
CA PRO A 634 48.38 18.30 -50.34
C PRO A 634 49.56 18.89 -51.12
N GLN A 635 50.40 18.04 -51.71
CA GLN A 635 51.42 18.49 -52.66
C GLN A 635 50.72 19.12 -53.87
N GLN A 636 50.89 20.42 -54.09
CA GLN A 636 50.53 21.06 -55.35
C GLN A 636 51.41 20.45 -56.46
N ILE A 637 50.79 19.66 -57.34
CA ILE A 637 51.39 19.18 -58.58
C ILE A 637 51.59 20.40 -59.47
N ALA A 638 52.86 20.71 -59.77
CA ALA A 638 53.23 21.65 -60.81
C ALA A 638 52.64 21.19 -62.15
N ALA A 639 51.82 22.02 -62.79
CA ALA A 639 51.43 21.88 -64.19
C ALA A 639 52.29 22.82 -65.02
N GLU A 640 52.93 22.24 -66.05
CA GLU A 640 53.74 22.90 -67.10
C GLU A 640 53.01 24.03 -67.85
#